data_AF-A0A835Q7E0-F1
#
_entry.id   AF-A0A835Q7E0-F1
#
_cell.length_a   1.000
_cell.length_b   1.000
_cell.length_c   1.000
_cell.angle_alpha   90.00
_cell.angle_beta   90.00
_cell.angle_gamma   90.00
#
_symmetry.space_group_name_H-M   'P 1'
#
loop_
_entity.id
_entity.type
_entity.pdbx_description
1 polymer ?
#
loop_
_entity_poly.entity_id
_entity_poly.type
_entity_poly.pdbx_seq_one_letter_code
_entity_poly.pdbx_strand_id
1 'polypeptide(L)'
;MGTSALPSTAYLMGLSGRPHPFCRRCGNRRGGGVPFSWCSIGFRDPRKQPFLCSALQEDSGREQQLPSIGSTGTALEEKPALASEFENNEKGGNENKQSALYNFLYPSKDLLPDDKEMSLFDHLEELRERIFVSVLAVGASILGCFAFSKDLIKLLEAPVAAQGVRFLQLSPGEFFFTTLKVSGYCGLLVGSPVILYEIIAFVLPGLTRDERRFLGPIVLGSSVLFYAGIAFSYAVLTPAALNFFVNYAQGAVESMWSIDQYFEFVLVLMFSTGLSFQVPVIQLLLGRVGLVSGDQMLSIWRFVVVGSVAAAAVLTPSTDPLTQVLLSVPLLTLYLGGAWMVKLIGVDGFKQG
;
A
#
# COMPACT_ATOMS: atom_id res chain seq x y z
N MET A 1 -52.36 -56.79 9.14
CA MET A 1 -52.39 -56.66 7.66
C MET A 1 -51.44 -55.54 7.29
N GLY A 2 -50.26 -55.68 6.71
CA GLY A 2 -49.35 -56.77 6.34
C GLY A 2 -47.98 -56.06 6.09
N THR A 3 -46.87 -56.57 6.66
CA THR A 3 -45.80 -57.33 5.96
C THR A 3 -44.97 -56.45 5.00
N SER A 4 -43.76 -55.96 5.35
CA SER A 4 -42.45 -56.63 5.53
C SER A 4 -41.58 -56.71 4.27
N ALA A 5 -40.27 -56.49 4.48
CA ALA A 5 -39.12 -57.13 3.79
C ALA A 5 -38.30 -56.32 2.75
N LEU A 6 -37.07 -55.98 3.16
CA LEU A 6 -35.83 -56.06 2.37
C LEU A 6 -35.55 -57.53 1.97
N PRO A 7 -34.75 -57.84 0.91
CA PRO A 7 -33.30 -58.06 1.11
C PRO A 7 -32.36 -57.84 -0.11
N SER A 8 -31.09 -57.55 0.24
CA SER A 8 -29.77 -58.08 -0.23
C SER A 8 -29.36 -58.40 -1.68
N THR A 9 -28.02 -58.36 -1.83
CA THR A 9 -27.06 -59.03 -2.76
C THR A 9 -26.81 -58.37 -4.12
N ALA A 10 -25.66 -57.69 -4.35
CA ALA A 10 -24.28 -58.18 -4.52
C ALA A 10 -24.03 -58.93 -5.84
N TYR A 11 -23.25 -58.31 -6.74
CA TYR A 11 -22.46 -59.01 -7.75
C TYR A 11 -21.07 -58.37 -7.87
N LEU A 12 -20.07 -59.26 -7.89
CA LEU A 12 -18.63 -59.11 -7.74
C LEU A 12 -17.91 -59.08 -9.11
N MET A 13 -16.67 -58.57 -9.08
CA MET A 13 -15.48 -58.97 -9.90
C MET A 13 -15.53 -58.71 -11.42
N GLY A 14 -14.45 -58.30 -12.10
CA GLY A 14 -13.05 -58.15 -11.75
C GLY A 14 -12.21 -57.95 -13.02
N LEU A 15 -10.87 -57.82 -12.84
CA LEU A 15 -9.71 -57.95 -13.78
C LEU A 15 -8.75 -56.76 -13.54
N SER A 16 -7.69 -56.83 -12.72
CA SER A 16 -6.48 -57.68 -12.68
C SER A 16 -5.42 -57.37 -13.73
N GLY A 17 -4.23 -56.94 -13.26
CA GLY A 17 -2.92 -57.13 -13.92
C GLY A 17 -2.21 -55.82 -14.33
N ARG A 18 -0.94 -55.55 -14.02
CA ARG A 18 0.14 -56.27 -13.33
C ARG A 18 1.23 -55.25 -12.89
N PRO A 19 2.16 -55.64 -11.99
CA PRO A 19 3.21 -54.79 -11.40
C PRO A 19 4.62 -54.96 -12.02
N HIS A 20 5.46 -53.92 -11.86
CA HIS A 20 6.96 -53.85 -11.76
C HIS A 20 7.87 -54.52 -12.84
N PRO A 21 9.10 -54.00 -13.08
CA PRO A 21 10.28 -54.42 -12.29
C PRO A 21 11.32 -53.33 -11.93
N PHE A 22 11.83 -53.44 -10.70
CA PHE A 22 13.26 -53.43 -10.29
C PHE A 22 14.27 -52.42 -10.89
N CYS A 23 14.92 -51.65 -10.00
CA CYS A 23 16.29 -52.01 -9.55
C CYS A 23 16.60 -51.45 -8.15
N ARG A 24 17.29 -52.26 -7.33
CA ARG A 24 17.61 -52.04 -5.90
C ARG A 24 19.01 -51.45 -5.71
N ARG A 25 19.23 -50.96 -4.47
CA ARG A 25 20.47 -50.98 -3.63
C ARG A 25 21.31 -49.69 -3.72
N CYS A 26 21.87 -49.11 -2.64
CA CYS A 26 22.15 -49.53 -1.25
C CYS A 26 22.42 -48.27 -0.40
N GLY A 27 22.26 -48.33 0.93
CA GLY A 27 23.03 -47.44 1.83
C GLY A 27 22.25 -46.72 2.93
N ASN A 28 21.91 -47.45 3.99
CA ASN A 28 21.50 -46.91 5.29
C ASN A 28 22.74 -46.33 6.02
N ARG A 29 22.71 -45.06 6.45
CA ARG A 29 23.42 -44.60 7.65
C ARG A 29 22.68 -43.44 8.33
N ARG A 30 22.19 -43.79 9.52
CA ARG A 30 21.73 -43.02 10.70
C ARG A 30 22.28 -41.59 10.84
N GLY A 31 21.40 -40.70 11.30
CA GLY A 31 21.76 -39.64 12.26
C GLY A 31 20.89 -38.38 12.20
N GLY A 32 20.17 -38.09 13.29
CA GLY A 32 19.76 -36.72 13.68
C GLY A 32 18.34 -36.31 13.28
N GLY A 33 17.57 -35.82 14.25
CA GLY A 33 16.14 -35.52 14.14
C GLY A 33 15.78 -34.11 13.64
N VAL A 34 14.51 -33.78 13.91
CA VAL A 34 13.67 -32.59 13.63
C VAL A 34 13.23 -32.30 12.19
N PRO A 35 11.91 -32.23 11.91
CA PRO A 35 11.37 -31.38 10.85
C PRO A 35 10.72 -30.15 11.48
N PHE A 36 11.13 -28.95 11.06
CA PHE A 36 10.31 -27.74 10.88
C PHE A 36 11.28 -26.58 10.69
N SER A 37 11.60 -26.25 9.44
CA SER A 37 12.14 -24.94 9.11
C SER A 37 11.80 -24.56 7.68
N TRP A 38 11.38 -23.31 7.58
CA TRP A 38 11.09 -22.53 6.40
C TRP A 38 12.11 -22.67 5.27
N CYS A 39 11.61 -22.67 4.04
CA CYS A 39 12.40 -22.61 2.83
C CYS A 39 12.34 -21.17 2.27
N SER A 40 13.45 -20.44 2.40
CA SER A 40 13.76 -19.24 1.62
C SER A 40 14.76 -19.64 0.53
N ILE A 41 14.42 -19.41 -0.73
CA ILE A 41 15.32 -19.64 -1.88
C ILE A 41 15.98 -18.30 -2.23
N GLY A 42 17.27 -18.21 -1.96
CA GLY A 42 18.19 -17.29 -2.60
C GLY A 42 18.90 -18.00 -3.75
N PHE A 43 19.07 -17.30 -4.89
CA PHE A 43 19.83 -17.80 -6.04
C PHE A 43 21.11 -16.99 -6.21
N ARG A 44 22.21 -17.70 -6.46
CA ARG A 44 23.61 -17.25 -6.47
C ARG A 44 24.24 -17.64 -7.82
N ASP A 45 24.82 -16.65 -8.50
CA ASP A 45 25.84 -16.76 -9.58
C ASP A 45 27.22 -17.09 -8.93
N PRO A 46 28.30 -17.71 -9.52
CA PRO A 46 28.87 -17.46 -10.87
C PRO A 46 29.66 -18.61 -11.60
N ARG A 47 29.99 -18.44 -12.90
CA ARG A 47 31.36 -18.62 -13.51
C ARG A 47 31.42 -18.69 -15.08
N LYS A 48 32.26 -17.78 -15.64
CA LYS A 48 33.31 -17.89 -16.71
C LYS A 48 32.99 -18.09 -18.24
N GLN A 49 33.13 -16.99 -19.03
CA GLN A 49 34.02 -16.64 -20.20
C GLN A 49 34.50 -17.70 -21.25
N PRO A 50 35.13 -17.36 -22.43
CA PRO A 50 35.29 -16.08 -23.22
C PRO A 50 35.20 -16.22 -24.79
N PHE A 51 35.58 -15.13 -25.53
CA PHE A 51 36.05 -15.00 -26.94
C PHE A 51 35.07 -14.56 -28.05
N LEU A 52 35.34 -13.40 -28.68
CA LEU A 52 35.81 -13.31 -30.08
C LEU A 52 36.31 -11.89 -30.45
N CYS A 53 37.24 -11.81 -31.39
CA CYS A 53 38.08 -10.68 -31.77
C CYS A 53 38.02 -10.43 -33.29
N SER A 54 37.95 -9.17 -33.72
CA SER A 54 38.39 -8.62 -35.03
C SER A 54 38.13 -7.10 -35.01
N ALA A 55 39.12 -6.18 -34.96
CA ALA A 55 40.21 -5.85 -35.88
C ALA A 55 39.73 -5.25 -37.24
N LEU A 56 39.76 -3.91 -37.35
CA LEU A 56 40.21 -3.18 -38.55
C LEU A 56 40.85 -1.84 -38.13
N GLN A 57 42.07 -1.62 -38.66
CA GLN A 57 42.97 -0.45 -38.67
C GLN A 57 42.60 0.40 -39.91
N GLU A 58 42.68 1.74 -39.97
CA GLU A 58 43.81 2.66 -40.29
C GLU A 58 43.22 4.09 -40.24
N ASP A 59 43.76 5.10 -39.55
CA ASP A 59 45.01 5.89 -39.67
C ASP A 59 44.84 7.23 -40.43
N SER A 60 45.58 8.24 -39.96
CA SER A 60 45.96 9.54 -40.54
C SER A 60 45.09 10.79 -40.39
N GLY A 61 45.70 11.83 -39.80
CA GLY A 61 45.71 13.16 -40.44
C GLY A 61 45.33 14.41 -39.61
N ARG A 62 46.28 14.91 -38.81
CA ARG A 62 46.72 16.32 -38.64
C ARG A 62 45.79 17.54 -38.89
N GLU A 63 45.82 18.40 -37.86
CA GLU A 63 46.14 19.86 -37.85
C GLU A 63 45.11 20.98 -38.15
N GLN A 64 45.16 21.96 -37.22
CA GLN A 64 44.95 23.43 -37.35
C GLN A 64 43.49 23.91 -37.54
N GLN A 65 42.97 24.99 -36.92
CA GLN A 65 43.56 26.30 -36.65
C GLN A 65 42.64 27.12 -35.70
N LEU A 66 43.23 27.92 -34.80
CA LEU A 66 42.62 29.13 -34.18
C LEU A 66 42.93 30.34 -35.09
N PRO A 67 42.19 31.48 -35.07
CA PRO A 67 42.56 32.55 -34.11
C PRO A 67 41.45 33.52 -33.64
N SER A 68 41.64 34.00 -32.40
CA SER A 68 41.43 35.35 -31.78
C SER A 68 40.40 36.40 -32.27
N ILE A 69 39.82 37.13 -31.29
CA ILE A 69 39.72 38.61 -31.07
C ILE A 69 38.52 38.83 -30.11
N GLY A 70 38.49 39.62 -29.02
CA GLY A 70 39.37 40.58 -28.37
C GLY A 70 38.64 41.16 -27.12
N SER A 71 39.44 41.72 -26.19
CA SER A 71 39.17 42.57 -25.00
C SER A 71 37.73 43.05 -24.72
N THR A 72 37.26 43.12 -23.48
CA THR A 72 37.73 44.07 -22.44
C THR A 72 37.47 43.55 -21.02
N GLY A 73 38.44 43.79 -20.13
CA GLY A 73 38.35 43.47 -18.71
C GLY A 73 37.85 44.63 -17.85
N THR A 74 37.30 44.26 -16.70
CA THR A 74 37.33 45.03 -15.46
C THR A 74 37.82 44.09 -14.36
N ALA A 75 38.86 44.52 -13.64
CA ALA A 75 39.54 43.79 -12.58
C ALA A 75 39.18 44.38 -11.20
N LEU A 76 39.22 43.51 -10.19
CA LEU A 76 39.61 43.65 -8.76
C LEU A 76 39.10 42.36 -8.08
N GLU A 77 39.86 41.25 -8.05
CA GLU A 77 40.89 40.85 -7.03
C GLU A 77 40.22 40.56 -5.66
N GLU A 78 40.26 39.38 -5.02
CA GLU A 78 41.42 38.55 -4.63
C GLU A 78 40.96 37.11 -4.20
N LYS A 79 41.79 36.08 -4.46
CA LYS A 79 41.76 34.67 -3.95
C LYS A 79 42.73 34.62 -2.73
N PRO A 80 42.78 33.63 -1.79
CA PRO A 80 42.97 32.21 -2.13
C PRO A 80 42.56 31.13 -1.09
N ALA A 81 42.76 29.87 -1.54
CA ALA A 81 43.25 28.70 -0.79
C ALA A 81 42.28 27.85 0.06
N LEU A 82 41.79 26.81 -0.63
CA LEU A 82 41.67 25.43 -0.15
C LEU A 82 43.04 24.88 0.32
N ALA A 83 43.11 24.13 1.42
CA ALA A 83 43.74 22.79 1.51
C ALA A 83 43.99 22.28 2.95
N SER A 84 43.44 21.10 3.26
CA SER A 84 44.11 19.91 3.83
C SER A 84 43.03 18.83 3.99
N GLU A 85 42.84 17.99 2.97
CA GLU A 85 43.46 16.66 2.84
C GLU A 85 43.21 15.75 4.05
N PHE A 86 42.34 14.74 3.86
CA PHE A 86 42.73 13.34 4.06
C PHE A 86 41.78 12.46 3.24
N GLU A 87 42.35 11.77 2.25
CA GLU A 87 41.72 10.72 1.47
C GLU A 87 41.20 9.59 2.38
N ASN A 88 40.04 9.02 2.04
CA ASN A 88 40.00 7.61 1.67
C ASN A 88 38.70 7.25 0.93
N ASN A 89 38.93 6.42 -0.08
CA ASN A 89 38.08 6.02 -1.18
C ASN A 89 37.08 4.91 -0.78
N GLU A 90 36.11 4.68 -1.67
CA GLU A 90 35.20 3.52 -1.78
C GLU A 90 33.90 3.50 -0.94
N LYS A 91 32.84 4.11 -1.51
CA LYS A 91 31.56 3.42 -1.80
C LYS A 91 30.64 4.28 -2.69
N GLY A 92 31.02 4.40 -3.97
CA GLY A 92 30.16 4.96 -5.01
C GLY A 92 28.95 4.07 -5.26
N GLY A 93 27.75 4.62 -5.11
CA GLY A 93 26.52 3.96 -5.57
C GLY A 93 25.23 4.41 -4.88
N ASN A 94 25.28 5.03 -3.68
CA ASN A 94 24.07 5.35 -2.93
C ASN A 94 23.82 6.86 -2.69
N GLU A 95 24.85 7.70 -2.80
CA GLU A 95 24.75 9.13 -2.48
C GLU A 95 23.85 9.91 -3.45
N ASN A 96 23.84 9.55 -4.75
CA ASN A 96 23.01 10.22 -5.76
C ASN A 96 21.52 9.92 -5.66
N LYS A 97 21.13 8.73 -5.19
CA LYS A 97 19.71 8.41 -4.94
C LYS A 97 19.21 9.06 -3.66
N GLN A 98 20.08 9.15 -2.65
CA GLN A 98 19.73 9.74 -1.37
C GLN A 98 19.61 11.26 -1.48
N SER A 99 20.45 11.93 -2.28
CA SER A 99 20.31 13.36 -2.61
C SER A 99 19.09 13.65 -3.49
N ALA A 100 18.78 12.80 -4.46
CA ALA A 100 17.58 12.96 -5.30
C ALA A 100 16.28 12.75 -4.52
N LEU A 101 16.20 11.69 -3.69
CA LEU A 101 15.03 11.46 -2.83
C LEU A 101 14.92 12.52 -1.74
N TYR A 102 16.02 12.97 -1.13
CA TYR A 102 15.98 14.05 -0.14
C TYR A 102 15.53 15.38 -0.77
N ASN A 103 16.06 15.74 -1.95
CA ASN A 103 15.61 16.95 -2.66
C ASN A 103 14.15 16.86 -3.14
N PHE A 104 13.66 15.66 -3.49
CA PHE A 104 12.25 15.43 -3.82
C PHE A 104 11.35 15.52 -2.58
N LEU A 105 11.78 14.95 -1.45
CA LEU A 105 11.03 14.97 -0.20
C LEU A 105 11.13 16.33 0.52
N TYR A 106 12.21 17.07 0.37
CA TYR A 106 12.46 18.37 1.00
C TYR A 106 13.06 19.36 0.01
N PRO A 107 12.27 19.92 -0.92
CA PRO A 107 12.78 20.90 -1.88
C PRO A 107 13.40 22.12 -1.16
N SER A 108 14.52 22.64 -1.66
CA SER A 108 15.14 23.88 -1.21
C SER A 108 14.24 25.09 -1.49
N LYS A 109 14.27 26.09 -0.59
CA LYS A 109 13.40 27.28 -0.66
C LYS A 109 13.52 28.01 -2.00
N ASP A 110 14.71 27.99 -2.59
CA ASP A 110 15.01 28.63 -3.88
C ASP A 110 14.35 27.95 -5.11
N LEU A 111 13.85 26.72 -4.95
CA LEU A 111 13.14 25.95 -5.99
C LEU A 111 11.61 26.07 -5.90
N LEU A 112 11.08 26.74 -4.86
CA LEU A 112 9.65 26.90 -4.67
C LEU A 112 9.15 28.17 -5.41
N PRO A 113 8.10 28.07 -6.26
CA PRO A 113 7.55 29.23 -6.97
C PRO A 113 7.19 30.39 -6.02
N ASP A 114 7.20 31.62 -6.55
CA ASP A 114 6.32 32.74 -6.14
C ASP A 114 5.20 32.36 -5.14
N ASP A 115 4.97 33.05 -4.01
CA ASP A 115 3.65 32.98 -3.39
C ASP A 115 2.63 33.51 -4.41
N LYS A 116 2.09 32.60 -5.23
CA LYS A 116 1.11 32.88 -6.26
C LYS A 116 -0.22 32.96 -5.55
N GLU A 117 -0.62 34.17 -5.17
CA GLU A 117 -2.01 34.44 -4.83
C GLU A 117 -2.88 34.06 -6.05
N MET A 118 -3.68 33.00 -5.89
CA MET A 118 -4.58 32.53 -6.93
C MET A 118 -5.97 33.11 -6.73
N SER A 119 -6.67 33.40 -7.82
CA SER A 119 -8.08 33.77 -7.76
C SER A 119 -8.93 32.56 -7.34
N LEU A 120 -10.10 32.79 -6.74
CA LEU A 120 -11.08 31.74 -6.41
C LEU A 120 -11.44 30.90 -7.64
N PHE A 121 -11.50 31.53 -8.83
CA PHE A 121 -11.73 30.84 -10.09
C PHE A 121 -10.55 29.94 -10.50
N ASP A 122 -9.31 30.37 -10.24
CA ASP A 122 -8.13 29.56 -10.51
C ASP A 122 -8.11 28.32 -9.61
N HIS A 123 -8.48 28.47 -8.33
CA HIS A 123 -8.58 27.35 -7.39
C HIS A 123 -9.66 26.33 -7.82
N LEU A 124 -10.80 26.79 -8.35
CA LEU A 124 -11.84 25.90 -8.88
C LEU A 124 -11.41 25.20 -10.17
N GLU A 125 -10.61 25.85 -11.02
CA GLU A 125 -10.07 25.23 -12.23
C GLU A 125 -9.05 24.15 -11.86
N GLU A 126 -8.19 24.40 -10.87
CA GLU A 126 -7.31 23.37 -10.31
C GLU A 126 -8.12 22.18 -9.79
N LEU A 127 -9.19 22.40 -9.02
CA LEU A 127 -10.04 21.31 -8.52
C LEU A 127 -10.58 20.43 -9.67
N ARG A 128 -11.05 21.05 -10.76
CA ARG A 128 -11.57 20.31 -11.92
C ARG A 128 -10.48 19.43 -12.55
N GLU A 129 -9.31 20.00 -12.81
CA GLU A 129 -8.19 19.28 -13.44
C GLU A 129 -7.75 18.10 -12.55
N ARG A 130 -7.61 18.32 -11.24
CA ARG A 130 -7.24 17.31 -10.24
C ARG A 130 -8.26 16.17 -10.16
N ILE A 131 -9.55 16.49 -10.18
CA ILE A 131 -10.62 15.48 -10.22
C ILE A 131 -10.54 14.65 -11.49
N PHE A 132 -10.31 15.28 -12.65
CA PHE A 132 -10.22 14.56 -13.93
C PHE A 132 -9.03 13.59 -13.95
N VAL A 133 -7.86 14.02 -13.49
CA VAL A 133 -6.68 13.16 -13.35
C VAL A 133 -6.94 12.01 -12.38
N SER A 134 -7.56 12.28 -11.23
CA SER A 134 -7.92 11.25 -10.24
C SER A 134 -8.87 10.21 -10.81
N VAL A 135 -9.91 10.64 -11.53
CA VAL A 135 -10.90 9.75 -12.16
C VAL A 135 -10.24 8.88 -13.24
N LEU A 136 -9.36 9.46 -14.07
CA LEU A 136 -8.63 8.69 -15.08
C LEU A 136 -7.68 7.66 -14.45
N ALA A 137 -6.95 8.03 -13.41
CA ALA A 137 -6.04 7.13 -12.70
C ALA A 137 -6.78 5.97 -12.04
N VAL A 138 -7.91 6.24 -11.38
CA VAL A 138 -8.78 5.21 -10.80
C VAL A 138 -9.40 4.36 -11.91
N GLY A 139 -9.90 4.95 -12.98
CA GLY A 139 -10.48 4.23 -14.12
C GLY A 139 -9.48 3.25 -14.74
N ALA A 140 -8.23 3.70 -14.98
CA ALA A 140 -7.15 2.84 -15.44
C ALA A 140 -6.83 1.71 -14.45
N SER A 141 -6.83 2.01 -13.15
CA SER A 141 -6.59 1.03 -12.09
C SER A 141 -7.71 -0.01 -11.99
N ILE A 142 -8.97 0.39 -12.16
CA ILE A 142 -10.13 -0.52 -12.20
C ILE A 142 -10.05 -1.43 -13.43
N LEU A 143 -9.74 -0.90 -14.60
CA LEU A 143 -9.57 -1.71 -15.82
C LEU A 143 -8.44 -2.73 -15.66
N GLY A 144 -7.32 -2.32 -15.05
CA GLY A 144 -6.23 -3.22 -14.68
C GLY A 144 -6.68 -4.32 -13.71
N CYS A 145 -7.36 -3.96 -12.61
CA CYS A 145 -7.85 -4.91 -11.62
C CYS A 145 -8.92 -5.86 -12.18
N PHE A 146 -9.75 -5.40 -13.12
CA PHE A 146 -10.74 -6.23 -13.79
C PHE A 146 -10.10 -7.36 -14.61
N ALA A 147 -8.99 -7.06 -15.31
CA ALA A 147 -8.23 -8.07 -16.06
C ALA A 147 -7.66 -9.18 -15.15
N PHE A 148 -7.29 -8.85 -13.92
CA PHE A 148 -6.74 -9.80 -12.91
C PHE A 148 -7.74 -10.19 -11.82
N SER A 149 -9.04 -9.96 -12.05
CA SER A 149 -10.10 -10.12 -11.03
C SER A 149 -10.14 -11.52 -10.40
N LYS A 150 -9.90 -12.57 -11.19
CA LYS A 150 -9.89 -13.96 -10.68
C LYS A 150 -8.80 -14.21 -9.65
N ASP A 151 -7.63 -13.60 -9.81
CA ASP A 151 -6.51 -13.78 -8.89
C ASP A 151 -6.70 -12.91 -7.64
N LEU A 152 -7.30 -11.72 -7.79
CA LEU A 152 -7.75 -10.90 -6.65
C LEU A 152 -8.78 -11.64 -5.80
N ILE A 153 -9.78 -12.26 -6.41
CA ILE A 153 -10.80 -13.06 -5.70
C ILE A 153 -10.13 -14.16 -4.87
N LYS A 154 -9.22 -14.95 -5.47
CA LYS A 154 -8.47 -15.99 -4.73
C LYS A 154 -7.64 -15.43 -3.57
N LEU A 155 -7.04 -14.26 -3.75
CA LEU A 155 -6.29 -13.59 -2.69
C LEU A 155 -7.23 -13.24 -1.54
N LEU A 156 -8.37 -12.62 -1.81
CA LEU A 156 -9.35 -12.23 -0.80
C LEU A 156 -10.06 -13.44 -0.16
N GLU A 157 -10.10 -14.61 -0.80
CA GLU A 157 -10.63 -15.86 -0.23
C GLU A 157 -9.66 -16.56 0.73
N ALA A 158 -8.36 -16.29 0.64
CA ALA A 158 -7.35 -16.95 1.47
C ALA A 158 -7.63 -16.95 3.00
N PRO A 159 -8.05 -15.83 3.64
CA PRO A 159 -8.31 -15.82 5.08
C PRO A 159 -9.50 -16.69 5.50
N VAL A 160 -10.50 -16.87 4.62
CA VAL A 160 -11.66 -17.71 4.92
C VAL A 160 -11.44 -19.18 4.55
N ALA A 161 -10.61 -19.46 3.55
CA ALA A 161 -10.27 -20.83 3.14
C ALA A 161 -9.64 -21.62 4.29
N ALA A 162 -8.87 -20.96 5.16
CA ALA A 162 -8.31 -21.55 6.38
C ALA A 162 -9.37 -22.02 7.39
N GLN A 163 -10.59 -21.48 7.33
CA GLN A 163 -11.70 -21.79 8.23
C GLN A 163 -12.62 -22.90 7.69
N GLY A 164 -12.40 -23.37 6.46
CA GLY A 164 -13.20 -24.45 5.85
C GLY A 164 -14.65 -24.08 5.52
N VAL A 165 -14.99 -22.79 5.48
CA VAL A 165 -16.34 -22.31 5.14
C VAL A 165 -16.62 -22.52 3.65
N ARG A 166 -17.83 -23.00 3.33
CA ARG A 166 -18.29 -23.14 1.95
C ARG A 166 -19.06 -21.90 1.52
N PHE A 167 -18.76 -21.41 0.33
CA PHE A 167 -19.54 -20.35 -0.30
C PHE A 167 -20.77 -20.91 -1.00
N LEU A 168 -21.90 -20.23 -0.80
CA LEU A 168 -23.12 -20.45 -1.56
C LEU A 168 -23.31 -19.33 -2.57
N GLN A 169 -23.74 -19.72 -3.76
CA GLN A 169 -24.22 -18.80 -4.76
C GLN A 169 -25.75 -18.77 -4.67
N LEU A 170 -26.30 -17.64 -4.23
CA LEU A 170 -27.73 -17.44 -4.04
C LEU A 170 -28.44 -17.19 -5.38
N SER A 171 -27.71 -16.68 -6.38
CA SER A 171 -28.26 -16.42 -7.71
C SER A 171 -27.22 -16.62 -8.83
N PRO A 172 -27.61 -17.10 -10.03
CA PRO A 172 -26.68 -17.35 -11.14
C PRO A 172 -25.88 -16.11 -11.58
N GLY A 173 -26.41 -14.90 -11.38
CA GLY A 173 -25.73 -13.64 -11.72
C GLY A 173 -24.88 -13.01 -10.61
N GLU A 174 -24.94 -13.51 -9.37
CA GLU A 174 -24.27 -12.92 -8.20
C GLU A 174 -22.76 -12.80 -8.43
N PHE A 175 -22.12 -13.89 -8.89
CA PHE A 175 -20.67 -13.92 -9.12
C PHE A 175 -20.18 -12.85 -10.10
N PHE A 176 -20.97 -12.53 -11.13
CA PHE A 176 -20.61 -11.49 -12.09
C PHE A 176 -20.60 -10.10 -11.43
N PHE A 177 -21.65 -9.76 -10.66
CA PHE A 177 -21.71 -8.49 -9.94
C PHE A 177 -20.64 -8.40 -8.85
N THR A 178 -20.36 -9.49 -8.13
CA THR A 178 -19.28 -9.55 -7.15
C THR A 178 -17.93 -9.32 -7.81
N THR A 179 -17.68 -9.90 -8.98
CA THR A 179 -16.44 -9.66 -9.74
C THR A 179 -16.28 -8.18 -10.11
N LEU A 180 -17.36 -7.52 -10.54
CA LEU A 180 -17.37 -6.08 -10.80
C LEU A 180 -17.07 -5.27 -9.52
N LYS A 181 -17.73 -5.59 -8.40
CA LYS A 181 -17.48 -4.95 -7.10
C LYS A 181 -16.00 -5.11 -6.68
N VAL A 182 -15.46 -6.32 -6.72
CA VAL A 182 -14.06 -6.60 -6.37
C VAL A 182 -13.11 -5.79 -7.23
N SER A 183 -13.31 -5.79 -8.55
CA SER A 183 -12.44 -5.00 -9.46
C SER A 183 -12.54 -3.48 -9.20
N GLY A 184 -13.74 -2.98 -8.89
CA GLY A 184 -13.98 -1.58 -8.58
C GLY A 184 -13.28 -1.14 -7.29
N TYR A 185 -13.50 -1.88 -6.20
CA TYR A 185 -12.86 -1.59 -4.91
C TYR A 185 -11.35 -1.79 -4.96
N CYS A 186 -10.85 -2.89 -5.54
CA CYS A 186 -9.40 -3.09 -5.69
C CYS A 186 -8.77 -2.01 -6.58
N GLY A 187 -9.44 -1.60 -7.66
CA GLY A 187 -8.99 -0.48 -8.49
C GLY A 187 -8.93 0.84 -7.72
N LEU A 188 -9.91 1.12 -6.86
CA LEU A 188 -9.89 2.26 -5.95
C LEU A 188 -8.75 2.18 -4.94
N LEU A 189 -8.50 1.00 -4.35
CA LEU A 189 -7.40 0.78 -3.40
C LEU A 189 -6.01 0.95 -4.04
N VAL A 190 -5.86 0.51 -5.29
CA VAL A 190 -4.60 0.67 -6.04
C VAL A 190 -4.43 2.11 -6.53
N GLY A 191 -5.52 2.76 -6.98
CA GLY A 191 -5.50 4.15 -7.44
C GLY A 191 -5.48 5.20 -6.32
N SER A 192 -5.70 4.80 -5.06
CA SER A 192 -5.78 5.73 -3.93
C SER A 192 -4.52 6.58 -3.68
N PRO A 193 -3.27 6.15 -3.93
CA PRO A 193 -2.12 7.03 -3.72
C PRO A 193 -2.13 8.21 -4.67
N VAL A 194 -2.65 8.02 -5.89
CA VAL A 194 -2.84 9.11 -6.86
C VAL A 194 -3.92 10.05 -6.34
N ILE A 195 -5.06 9.52 -5.85
CA ILE A 195 -6.12 10.34 -5.25
C ILE A 195 -5.57 11.16 -4.06
N LEU A 196 -4.80 10.54 -3.18
CA LEU A 196 -4.19 11.20 -2.02
C LEU A 196 -3.19 12.28 -2.46
N TYR A 197 -2.37 12.01 -3.47
CA TYR A 197 -1.47 12.98 -4.06
C TYR A 197 -2.25 14.20 -4.59
N GLU A 198 -3.32 13.98 -5.37
CA GLU A 198 -4.10 15.09 -5.95
C GLU A 198 -4.86 15.88 -4.89
N ILE A 199 -5.41 15.23 -3.86
CA ILE A 199 -6.06 15.91 -2.72
C ILE A 199 -5.06 16.82 -2.00
N ILE A 200 -3.86 16.32 -1.71
CA ILE A 200 -2.84 17.09 -0.99
C ILE A 200 -2.26 18.20 -1.89
N ALA A 201 -2.08 17.92 -3.19
CA ALA A 201 -1.65 18.91 -4.18
C ALA A 201 -2.68 20.02 -4.38
N PHE A 202 -3.97 19.75 -4.20
CA PHE A 202 -5.03 20.77 -4.22
C PHE A 202 -4.98 21.69 -2.98
N VAL A 203 -4.49 21.21 -1.84
CA VAL A 203 -4.30 22.01 -0.62
C VAL A 203 -3.01 22.84 -0.67
N LEU A 204 -2.02 22.41 -1.46
CA LEU A 204 -0.73 23.08 -1.68
C LEU A 204 -0.76 24.62 -1.87
N PRO A 205 -1.65 25.20 -2.69
CA PRO A 205 -1.68 26.65 -2.86
C PRO A 205 -2.16 27.43 -1.64
N GLY A 206 -2.82 26.78 -0.68
CA GLY A 206 -3.23 27.41 0.58
C GLY A 206 -2.12 27.44 1.64
N LEU A 207 -0.94 26.85 1.38
CA LEU A 207 0.17 26.76 2.33
C LEU A 207 1.30 27.72 1.96
N THR A 208 1.95 28.27 2.99
CA THR A 208 3.12 29.14 2.84
C THR A 208 4.33 28.38 2.28
N ARG A 209 5.30 29.10 1.70
CA ARG A 209 6.53 28.51 1.14
C ARG A 209 7.28 27.61 2.11
N ASP A 210 7.31 27.97 3.40
CA ASP A 210 8.02 27.20 4.42
C ASP A 210 7.28 25.92 4.82
N GLU A 211 5.95 25.91 4.74
CA GLU A 211 5.12 24.73 4.97
C GLU A 211 5.16 23.77 3.77
N ARG A 212 5.30 24.31 2.56
CA ARG A 212 5.35 23.54 1.31
C ARG A 212 6.47 22.49 1.29
N ARG A 213 7.60 22.78 1.95
CA ARG A 213 8.71 21.83 2.09
C ARG A 213 8.34 20.54 2.83
N PHE A 214 7.32 20.56 3.69
CA PHE A 214 6.88 19.39 4.45
C PHE A 214 5.78 18.59 3.75
N LEU A 215 5.31 19.01 2.57
CA LEU A 215 4.28 18.27 1.83
C LEU A 215 4.83 17.00 1.20
N GLY A 216 6.06 17.01 0.66
CA GLY A 216 6.69 15.84 0.05
C GLY A 216 6.71 14.61 0.96
N PRO A 217 7.22 14.68 2.21
CA PRO A 217 7.26 13.58 3.14
C PRO A 217 5.87 13.21 3.65
N ILE A 218 4.93 14.17 3.75
CA ILE A 218 3.54 13.92 4.12
C ILE A 218 2.83 13.09 3.05
N VAL A 219 3.00 13.40 1.76
CA VAL A 219 2.37 12.65 0.66
C VAL A 219 2.96 11.24 0.52
N LEU A 220 4.28 11.12 0.65
CA LEU A 220 4.91 9.79 0.67
C LEU A 220 4.44 8.99 1.90
N GLY A 221 4.43 9.63 3.07
CA GLY A 221 3.98 9.04 4.32
C GLY A 221 2.51 8.62 4.28
N SER A 222 1.63 9.43 3.67
CA SER A 222 0.21 9.15 3.53
C SER A 222 -0.06 7.93 2.64
N SER A 223 0.68 7.82 1.54
CA SER A 223 0.62 6.68 0.62
C SER A 223 1.08 5.39 1.29
N VAL A 224 2.21 5.44 2.02
CA VAL A 224 2.71 4.29 2.79
C VAL A 224 1.72 3.89 3.89
N LEU A 225 1.17 4.88 4.61
CA LEU A 225 0.24 4.65 5.70
C LEU A 225 -1.10 4.10 5.20
N PHE A 226 -1.55 4.49 4.00
CA PHE A 226 -2.74 3.92 3.35
C PHE A 226 -2.56 2.42 3.09
N TYR A 227 -1.45 2.03 2.46
CA TYR A 227 -1.16 0.62 2.21
C TYR A 227 -0.88 -0.16 3.50
N ALA A 228 -0.30 0.48 4.52
CA ALA A 228 -0.20 -0.12 5.85
C ALA A 228 -1.59 -0.38 6.45
N GLY A 229 -2.55 0.51 6.27
CA GLY A 229 -3.95 0.31 6.67
C GLY A 229 -4.63 -0.83 5.91
N ILE A 230 -4.38 -0.95 4.60
CA ILE A 230 -4.85 -2.10 3.81
C ILE A 230 -4.24 -3.41 4.32
N ALA A 231 -2.92 -3.43 4.56
CA ALA A 231 -2.24 -4.60 5.07
C ALA A 231 -2.75 -4.99 6.48
N PHE A 232 -2.95 -4.00 7.35
CA PHE A 232 -3.50 -4.19 8.69
C PHE A 232 -4.93 -4.75 8.67
N SER A 233 -5.80 -4.19 7.84
CA SER A 233 -7.17 -4.68 7.72
C SER A 233 -7.21 -6.13 7.22
N TYR A 234 -6.48 -6.45 6.14
CA TYR A 234 -6.46 -7.80 5.58
C TYR A 234 -5.80 -8.83 6.52
N ALA A 235 -4.69 -8.48 7.17
CA ALA A 235 -3.93 -9.42 8.00
C ALA A 235 -4.43 -9.55 9.45
N VAL A 236 -5.09 -8.53 9.99
CA VAL A 236 -5.51 -8.49 11.40
C VAL A 236 -7.02 -8.39 11.54
N LEU A 237 -7.66 -7.38 10.94
CA LEU A 237 -9.09 -7.13 11.17
C LEU A 237 -9.98 -8.18 10.51
N THR A 238 -9.73 -8.52 9.24
CA THR A 238 -10.48 -9.55 8.52
C THR A 238 -10.44 -10.89 9.26
N PRO A 239 -9.29 -11.52 9.55
CA PRO A 239 -9.28 -12.80 10.25
C PRO A 239 -9.84 -12.70 11.68
N ALA A 240 -9.69 -11.58 12.39
CA ALA A 240 -10.31 -11.39 13.70
C ALA A 240 -11.85 -11.43 13.59
N ALA A 241 -12.44 -10.73 12.62
CA ALA A 241 -13.87 -10.74 12.36
C ALA A 241 -14.37 -12.14 11.94
N LEU A 242 -13.69 -12.77 10.99
CA LEU A 242 -14.09 -14.08 10.48
C LEU A 242 -14.02 -15.16 11.56
N ASN A 243 -12.94 -15.18 12.35
CA ASN A 243 -12.82 -16.11 13.49
C ASN A 243 -13.95 -15.90 14.50
N PHE A 244 -14.33 -14.65 14.77
CA PHE A 244 -15.46 -14.39 15.65
C PHE A 244 -16.76 -14.99 15.09
N PHE A 245 -17.10 -14.72 13.83
CA PHE A 245 -18.32 -15.24 13.21
C PHE A 245 -18.38 -16.77 13.19
N VAL A 246 -17.25 -17.42 12.85
CA VAL A 246 -17.16 -18.89 12.84
C VAL A 246 -17.33 -19.46 14.25
N ASN A 247 -16.60 -18.93 15.24
CA ASN A 247 -16.68 -19.42 16.62
C ASN A 247 -18.06 -19.18 17.26
N TYR A 248 -18.74 -18.08 16.90
CA TYR A 248 -20.08 -17.79 17.36
C TYR A 248 -21.13 -18.78 16.80
N ALA A 249 -20.96 -19.21 15.54
CA ALA A 249 -21.88 -20.15 14.88
C ALA A 249 -21.62 -21.63 15.23
N GLN A 250 -20.46 -21.96 15.80
CA GLN A 250 -20.11 -23.33 16.19
C GLN A 250 -21.15 -23.95 17.12
N GLY A 251 -21.62 -25.15 16.77
CA GLY A 251 -22.59 -25.91 17.56
C GLY A 251 -24.05 -25.49 17.38
N ALA A 252 -24.35 -24.44 16.61
CA ALA A 252 -25.71 -23.99 16.34
C ALA A 252 -26.18 -24.29 14.90
N VAL A 253 -25.37 -23.96 13.88
CA VAL A 253 -25.73 -24.07 12.45
C VAL A 253 -24.47 -24.37 11.60
N GLU A 254 -24.62 -25.10 10.49
CA GLU A 254 -23.56 -25.22 9.49
C GLU A 254 -23.26 -23.84 8.87
N SER A 255 -22.00 -23.38 8.95
CA SER A 255 -21.59 -22.08 8.42
C SER A 255 -21.53 -22.10 6.89
N MET A 256 -22.56 -21.57 6.25
CA MET A 256 -22.62 -21.32 4.81
C MET A 256 -22.76 -19.82 4.57
N TRP A 257 -21.87 -19.22 3.77
CA TRP A 257 -21.83 -17.76 3.56
C TRP A 257 -22.14 -17.41 2.09
N SER A 258 -22.83 -16.28 1.86
CA SER A 258 -22.99 -15.71 0.52
C SER A 258 -21.68 -15.10 0.05
N ILE A 259 -21.35 -15.36 -1.21
CA ILE A 259 -20.15 -14.83 -1.84
C ILE A 259 -20.18 -13.29 -1.90
N ASP A 260 -21.31 -12.70 -2.29
CA ASP A 260 -21.42 -11.24 -2.41
C ASP A 260 -21.26 -10.53 -1.06
N GLN A 261 -21.94 -11.02 -0.02
CA GLN A 261 -21.86 -10.44 1.32
C GLN A 261 -20.45 -10.52 1.92
N TYR A 262 -19.76 -11.64 1.69
CA TYR A 262 -18.39 -11.83 2.14
C TYR A 262 -17.43 -10.82 1.50
N PHE A 263 -17.44 -10.72 0.17
CA PHE A 263 -16.53 -9.80 -0.52
C PHE A 263 -16.89 -8.35 -0.21
N GLU A 264 -18.16 -7.99 -0.13
CA GLU A 264 -18.59 -6.65 0.27
C GLU A 264 -18.08 -6.30 1.66
N PHE A 265 -18.24 -7.20 2.63
CA PHE A 265 -17.70 -7.02 3.98
C PHE A 265 -16.18 -6.79 3.97
N VAL A 266 -15.41 -7.66 3.33
CA VAL A 266 -13.94 -7.56 3.30
C VAL A 266 -13.47 -6.30 2.57
N LEU A 267 -14.05 -5.98 1.41
CA LEU A 267 -13.65 -4.83 0.60
C LEU A 267 -13.97 -3.50 1.30
N VAL A 268 -15.16 -3.37 1.88
CA VAL A 268 -15.55 -2.16 2.63
C VAL A 268 -14.69 -2.01 3.88
N LEU A 269 -14.42 -3.12 4.60
CA LEU A 269 -13.52 -3.13 5.75
C LEU A 269 -12.11 -2.65 5.37
N MET A 270 -11.55 -3.16 4.27
CA MET A 270 -10.22 -2.76 3.78
C MET A 270 -10.19 -1.29 3.35
N PHE A 271 -11.18 -0.85 2.57
CA PHE A 271 -11.27 0.52 2.08
C PHE A 271 -11.46 1.54 3.22
N SER A 272 -12.40 1.27 4.12
CA SER A 272 -12.67 2.09 5.30
C SER A 272 -11.44 2.20 6.19
N THR A 273 -10.78 1.08 6.48
CA THR A 273 -9.56 1.09 7.31
C THR A 273 -8.43 1.85 6.63
N GLY A 274 -8.21 1.67 5.32
CA GLY A 274 -7.22 2.42 4.56
C GLY A 274 -7.45 3.95 4.62
N LEU A 275 -8.70 4.39 4.43
CA LEU A 275 -9.07 5.80 4.60
C LEU A 275 -8.88 6.29 6.03
N SER A 276 -9.14 5.45 7.01
CA SER A 276 -8.99 5.80 8.42
C SER A 276 -7.54 6.01 8.84
N PHE A 277 -6.61 5.30 8.20
CA PHE A 277 -5.17 5.54 8.34
C PHE A 277 -4.73 6.90 7.78
N GLN A 278 -5.61 7.64 7.08
CA GLN A 278 -5.36 9.03 6.69
C GLN A 278 -5.70 10.05 7.78
N VAL A 279 -6.45 9.65 8.82
CA VAL A 279 -6.79 10.55 9.94
C VAL A 279 -5.55 11.13 10.61
N PRO A 280 -4.50 10.35 10.96
CA PRO A 280 -3.26 10.91 11.52
C PRO A 280 -2.53 11.87 10.57
N VAL A 281 -2.60 11.62 9.26
CA VAL A 281 -1.98 12.48 8.22
C VAL A 281 -2.68 13.84 8.21
N ILE A 282 -4.01 13.85 8.24
CA ILE A 282 -4.82 15.07 8.28
C ILE A 282 -4.56 15.82 9.59
N GLN A 283 -4.49 15.13 10.72
CA GLN A 283 -4.16 15.74 12.02
C GLN A 283 -2.78 16.40 12.00
N LEU A 284 -1.77 15.73 11.44
CA LEU A 284 -0.44 16.31 11.25
C LEU A 284 -0.47 17.57 10.39
N LEU A 285 -1.17 17.51 9.26
CA LEU A 285 -1.29 18.65 8.34
C LEU A 285 -1.95 19.85 9.04
N LEU A 286 -3.09 19.64 9.70
CA LEU A 286 -3.82 20.69 10.43
C LEU A 286 -3.02 21.25 11.60
N GLY A 287 -2.26 20.39 12.30
CA GLY A 287 -1.35 20.80 13.35
C GLY A 287 -0.27 21.71 12.79
N ARG A 288 0.39 21.32 11.69
CA ARG A 288 1.47 22.09 11.02
C ARG A 288 1.04 23.46 10.53
N VAL A 289 -0.17 23.58 9.99
CA VAL A 289 -0.74 24.87 9.56
C VAL A 289 -1.18 25.73 10.77
N GLY A 290 -1.22 25.15 11.98
CA GLY A 290 -1.63 25.86 13.19
C GLY A 290 -3.15 26.13 13.27
N LEU A 291 -3.95 25.40 12.49
CA LEU A 291 -5.41 25.50 12.51
C LEU A 291 -6.00 24.87 13.78
N VAL A 292 -5.39 23.78 14.27
CA VAL A 292 -5.87 23.04 15.45
C VAL A 292 -4.67 22.57 16.28
N SER A 293 -4.66 22.89 17.57
CA SER A 293 -3.62 22.44 18.50
C SER A 293 -3.82 20.98 18.94
N GLY A 294 -2.74 20.32 19.35
CA GLY A 294 -2.82 18.94 19.84
C GLY A 294 -3.72 18.80 21.07
N ASP A 295 -3.68 19.79 21.97
CA ASP A 295 -4.56 19.83 23.15
C ASP A 295 -6.04 20.01 22.78
N GLN A 296 -6.34 20.82 21.75
CA GLN A 296 -7.70 20.99 21.28
C GLN A 296 -8.25 19.68 20.70
N MET A 297 -7.45 18.94 19.92
CA MET A 297 -7.84 17.61 19.43
C MET A 297 -8.14 16.66 20.59
N LEU A 298 -7.23 16.57 21.57
CA LEU A 298 -7.41 15.69 22.72
C LEU A 298 -8.61 16.09 23.60
N SER A 299 -8.96 17.37 23.69
CA SER A 299 -10.14 17.82 24.48
C SER A 299 -11.48 17.31 23.93
N ILE A 300 -11.55 17.02 22.61
CA ILE A 300 -12.76 16.61 21.90
C ILE A 300 -12.91 15.08 21.84
N TRP A 301 -11.99 14.32 22.47
CA TRP A 301 -11.93 12.85 22.40
C TRP A 301 -13.29 12.14 22.60
N ARG A 302 -14.14 12.64 23.51
CA ARG A 302 -15.49 12.09 23.78
C ARG A 302 -16.40 12.10 22.55
N PHE A 303 -16.34 13.15 21.74
CA PHE A 303 -17.13 13.25 20.51
C PHE A 303 -16.59 12.34 19.43
N VAL A 304 -15.28 12.14 19.41
CA VAL A 304 -14.60 11.23 18.48
C VAL A 304 -14.93 9.78 18.80
N VAL A 305 -15.07 9.43 20.08
CA VAL A 305 -15.56 8.10 20.47
C VAL A 305 -16.92 7.82 19.82
N VAL A 306 -17.89 8.72 20.03
CA VAL A 306 -19.23 8.58 19.43
C VAL A 306 -19.16 8.61 17.89
N GLY A 307 -18.37 9.51 17.32
CA GLY A 307 -18.19 9.63 15.87
C GLY A 307 -17.56 8.37 15.25
N SER A 308 -16.59 7.76 15.91
CA SER A 308 -15.92 6.53 15.44
C SER A 308 -16.85 5.32 15.48
N VAL A 309 -17.70 5.22 16.50
CA VAL A 309 -18.72 4.16 16.62
C VAL A 309 -19.81 4.36 15.58
N ALA A 310 -20.26 5.61 15.36
CA ALA A 310 -21.22 5.94 14.32
C ALA A 310 -20.66 5.68 12.91
N ALA A 311 -19.40 6.05 12.66
CA ALA A 311 -18.71 5.74 11.42
C ALA A 311 -18.60 4.23 11.20
N ALA A 312 -18.20 3.47 12.23
CA ALA A 312 -18.16 2.01 12.16
C ALA A 312 -19.54 1.42 11.86
N ALA A 313 -20.62 1.94 12.44
CA ALA A 313 -21.98 1.47 12.18
C ALA A 313 -22.43 1.69 10.72
N VAL A 314 -22.05 2.82 10.11
CA VAL A 314 -22.36 3.11 8.70
C VAL A 314 -21.50 2.29 7.75
N LEU A 315 -20.24 2.05 8.11
CA LEU A 315 -19.26 1.35 7.27
C LEU A 315 -19.37 -0.17 7.37
N THR A 316 -20.04 -0.71 8.39
CA THR A 316 -20.17 -2.15 8.59
C THR A 316 -21.43 -2.68 7.90
N PRO A 317 -21.32 -3.46 6.81
CA PRO A 317 -22.50 -3.99 6.13
C PRO A 317 -23.27 -5.02 6.97
N SER A 318 -22.61 -5.69 7.91
CA SER A 318 -23.20 -6.72 8.77
C SER A 318 -23.93 -6.16 10.01
N THR A 319 -23.84 -4.87 10.31
CA THR A 319 -24.54 -4.17 11.42
C THR A 319 -24.49 -4.91 12.78
N ASP A 320 -23.46 -5.72 13.03
CA ASP A 320 -23.32 -6.45 14.29
C ASP A 320 -22.43 -5.68 15.28
N PRO A 321 -22.76 -5.69 16.58
CA PRO A 321 -22.02 -4.90 17.57
C PRO A 321 -20.53 -5.23 17.67
N LEU A 322 -20.13 -6.45 17.32
CA LEU A 322 -18.74 -6.86 17.46
C LEU A 322 -17.88 -6.32 16.33
N THR A 323 -18.27 -6.47 15.07
CA THR A 323 -17.51 -5.87 13.97
C THR A 323 -17.50 -4.36 14.06
N GLN A 324 -18.58 -3.74 14.57
CA GLN A 324 -18.62 -2.32 14.89
C GLN A 324 -17.58 -1.91 15.95
N VAL A 325 -17.43 -2.68 17.03
CA VAL A 325 -16.37 -2.46 18.03
C VAL A 325 -14.98 -2.71 17.44
N LEU A 326 -14.82 -3.80 16.67
CA LEU A 326 -13.56 -4.18 16.03
C LEU A 326 -13.05 -3.11 15.06
N LEU A 327 -13.96 -2.38 14.41
CA LEU A 327 -13.62 -1.25 13.55
C LEU A 327 -13.39 0.05 14.31
N SER A 328 -14.24 0.37 15.29
CA SER A 328 -14.14 1.62 16.05
C SER A 328 -12.88 1.71 16.91
N VAL A 329 -12.39 0.59 17.46
CA VAL A 329 -11.16 0.58 18.29
C VAL A 329 -9.92 1.05 17.52
N PRO A 330 -9.59 0.50 16.33
CA PRO A 330 -8.52 1.04 15.48
C PRO A 330 -8.71 2.51 15.12
N LEU A 331 -9.92 2.96 14.77
CA LEU A 331 -10.21 4.36 14.44
C LEU A 331 -9.83 5.31 15.60
N LEU A 332 -10.27 4.95 16.80
CA LEU A 332 -10.08 5.74 18.00
C LEU A 332 -8.59 5.74 18.40
N THR A 333 -7.92 4.60 18.24
CA THR A 333 -6.47 4.46 18.46
C THR A 333 -5.66 5.32 17.50
N LEU A 334 -6.01 5.31 16.21
CA LEU A 334 -5.36 6.16 15.19
C LEU A 334 -5.56 7.63 15.49
N TYR A 335 -6.78 8.03 15.87
CA TYR A 335 -7.06 9.42 16.22
C TYR A 335 -6.27 9.90 17.44
N LEU A 336 -6.26 9.12 18.52
CA LEU A 336 -5.51 9.47 19.73
C LEU A 336 -4.00 9.47 19.47
N GLY A 337 -3.50 8.49 18.72
CA GLY A 337 -2.09 8.42 18.32
C GLY A 337 -1.66 9.60 17.47
N GLY A 338 -2.47 9.99 16.48
CA GLY A 338 -2.21 11.16 15.64
C GLY A 338 -2.26 12.48 16.41
N ALA A 339 -3.27 12.67 17.27
CA ALA A 339 -3.37 13.85 18.14
C ALA A 339 -2.17 13.95 19.11
N TRP A 340 -1.73 12.82 19.66
CA TRP A 340 -0.58 12.78 20.54
C TRP A 340 0.73 13.07 19.80
N MET A 341 0.88 12.58 18.57
CA MET A 341 2.02 12.89 17.72
C MET A 341 2.11 14.39 17.39
N VAL A 342 0.98 15.03 17.08
CA VAL A 342 0.92 16.49 16.85
C VAL A 342 1.40 17.25 18.10
N LYS A 343 0.93 16.85 19.28
CA LYS A 343 1.33 17.44 20.55
C LYS A 343 2.83 17.28 20.83
N LEU A 344 3.41 16.11 20.55
CA LEU A 344 4.84 15.86 20.75
C LEU A 344 5.74 16.67 19.81
N ILE A 345 5.29 16.89 18.57
CA ILE A 345 6.07 17.67 17.60
C ILE A 345 6.12 19.16 18.02
N GLY A 346 5.36 19.58 19.03
CA GLY A 346 5.47 20.92 19.60
C GLY A 346 5.05 22.01 18.62
N VAL A 347 4.11 21.69 17.73
CA VAL A 347 3.61 22.61 16.71
C VAL A 347 2.80 23.75 17.31
N ASP A 348 2.47 23.65 18.60
CA ASP A 348 1.78 24.69 19.37
C ASP A 348 2.64 25.98 19.55
N GLY A 349 3.92 25.97 19.16
CA GLY A 349 4.85 27.09 19.30
C GLY A 349 4.89 28.11 18.15
N PHE A 350 4.26 27.86 16.99
CA PHE A 350 4.43 28.72 15.80
C PHE A 350 3.61 30.03 15.81
N LYS A 351 2.85 30.29 16.89
CA LYS A 351 2.02 31.49 17.03
C LYS A 351 2.59 32.55 18.00
N GLN A 352 3.90 32.50 18.27
CA GLN A 352 4.64 33.57 18.94
C GLN A 352 5.81 34.02 18.06
N GLY A 353 5.52 34.81 17.02
CA GLY A 353 6.49 35.45 16.15
C GLY A 353 5.86 36.64 15.46
#